data_AF-A0A1A8JU79-F1
#
_entry.id   AF-A0A1A8JU79-F1
#
_cell.length_a   1.000
_cell.length_b   1.000
_cell.length_c   1.000
_cell.angle_alpha   90.00
_cell.angle_beta   90.00
_cell.angle_gamma   90.00
#
_symmetry.space_group_name_H-M   'P 1'
#
loop_
_entity.id
_entity.type
_entity.pdbx_description
1 polymer ?
#
loop_
_entity_poly.entity_id
_entity_poly.type
_entity_poly.pdbx_seq_one_letter_code
_entity_poly.pdbx_strand_id
1 'polypeptide(L)'
;MAATDHSRSEAAKQRRQDQLQRWLGSETDRTVSEARETSAGSGGTRRAKVRFAQGAVFMAACSAGDREEVTALLRQGADINHANVDGLTALHQACIDENAEMVQFLVENGSDVNRGDNEGWTPLHAAASCGFVQIAKYLIEHSARVGAVNSEGELPLDVATEDAMERLLRAEIKKQGIDVDKARKEEERIMLQDAMAMQEGGGTLIPHPNTKATALHVAAAKGYIEVLKVLLQCGVDVDSTDTDGWTPLHAAAHWGQKEACNLFVEHMCDMCAVNNVGQTPLDVADENLVDTLEELQKKQNALRIKKEKQTPVIETSSHVSTVPARTRRTSICRMSSREKIGLHEREKHPPPALQNTPTEDEEEEGQTGQSQPKASSSSSSEEESESESDTESTKNREIINNLNNKRNTTSLLSTSMSANTAASQVKKEPCKPPAPEAPGSWRTSLRKAGSSVTLG
;
A
#
# COMPACT_ATOMS: atom_id res chain seq x y z
N MET A 1 -25.85 -40.28 -23.68
CA MET A 1 -25.81 -39.06 -22.83
C MET A 1 -25.72 -37.79 -23.67
N ALA A 2 -24.75 -37.60 -24.57
CA ALA A 2 -24.60 -36.33 -25.34
C ALA A 2 -25.91 -35.71 -25.93
N ALA A 3 -26.81 -36.51 -26.49
CA ALA A 3 -28.06 -36.01 -27.09
C ALA A 3 -29.01 -35.29 -26.11
N THR A 4 -29.03 -35.67 -24.83
CA THR A 4 -29.94 -35.06 -23.84
C THR A 4 -29.47 -33.67 -23.41
N ASP A 5 -28.17 -33.42 -23.36
CA ASP A 5 -27.65 -32.10 -22.99
C ASP A 5 -27.65 -31.12 -24.18
N HIS A 6 -27.54 -31.62 -25.42
CA HIS A 6 -27.82 -30.81 -26.60
C HIS A 6 -29.28 -30.31 -26.60
N SER A 7 -30.25 -31.20 -26.35
CA SER A 7 -31.67 -30.84 -26.22
C SER A 7 -31.93 -29.82 -25.09
N ARG A 8 -31.29 -29.99 -23.93
CA ARG A 8 -31.35 -29.01 -22.82
C ARG A 8 -30.73 -27.66 -23.18
N SER A 9 -29.63 -27.65 -23.93
CA SER A 9 -28.96 -26.44 -24.39
C SER A 9 -29.83 -25.64 -25.36
N GLU A 10 -30.41 -26.29 -26.37
CA GLU A 10 -31.35 -25.63 -27.30
C GLU A 10 -32.61 -25.12 -26.56
N ALA A 11 -33.16 -25.89 -25.62
CA ALA A 11 -34.28 -25.44 -24.79
C ALA A 11 -33.92 -24.22 -23.92
N ALA A 12 -32.68 -24.11 -23.44
CA ALA A 12 -32.19 -22.95 -22.70
C ALA A 12 -31.98 -21.72 -23.60
N LYS A 13 -31.50 -21.91 -24.85
CA LYS A 13 -31.44 -20.84 -25.85
C LYS A 13 -32.83 -20.33 -26.21
N GLN A 14 -33.78 -21.22 -26.47
CA GLN A 14 -35.16 -20.84 -26.79
C GLN A 14 -35.79 -20.01 -25.67
N ARG A 15 -35.67 -20.44 -24.41
CA ARG A 15 -36.17 -19.68 -23.25
C ARG A 15 -35.58 -18.26 -23.16
N ARG A 16 -34.30 -18.08 -23.47
CA ARG A 16 -33.65 -16.74 -23.56
C ARG A 16 -34.18 -15.93 -24.73
N GLN A 17 -34.39 -16.55 -25.90
CA GLN A 17 -35.00 -15.88 -27.05
C GLN A 17 -36.42 -15.40 -26.72
N ASP A 18 -37.25 -16.27 -26.14
CA ASP A 18 -38.61 -15.93 -25.70
C ASP A 18 -38.60 -14.82 -24.63
N GLN A 19 -37.61 -14.80 -23.74
CA GLN A 19 -37.44 -13.75 -22.73
C GLN A 19 -37.09 -12.40 -23.36
N LEU A 20 -36.21 -12.38 -24.36
CA LEU A 20 -35.90 -11.18 -25.14
C LEU A 20 -37.11 -10.69 -25.96
N GLN A 21 -37.91 -11.61 -26.52
CA GLN A 21 -39.17 -11.26 -27.20
C GLN A 21 -40.22 -10.66 -26.25
N ARG A 22 -40.25 -11.04 -24.98
CA ARG A 22 -41.09 -10.40 -23.94
C ARG A 22 -40.52 -9.07 -23.44
N TRP A 23 -39.21 -8.83 -23.64
CA TRP A 23 -38.55 -7.58 -23.26
C TRP A 23 -38.71 -6.48 -24.33
N LEU A 24 -38.77 -6.85 -25.62
CA LEU A 24 -39.07 -5.90 -26.70
C LEU A 24 -40.44 -5.23 -26.46
N GLY A 25 -40.46 -3.90 -26.54
CA GLY A 25 -41.64 -3.07 -26.27
C GLY A 25 -41.99 -2.90 -24.78
N SER A 26 -41.22 -3.49 -23.85
CA SER A 26 -41.38 -3.29 -22.39
C SER A 26 -41.04 -1.85 -21.96
N GLU A 27 -41.35 -1.49 -20.72
CA GLU A 27 -40.94 -0.21 -20.14
C GLU A 27 -39.41 -0.06 -20.15
N THR A 28 -38.68 -1.13 -19.80
CA THR A 28 -37.20 -1.13 -19.78
C THR A 28 -36.54 -0.99 -21.15
N ASP A 29 -37.23 -1.34 -22.23
CA ASP A 29 -36.77 -1.12 -23.62
C ASP A 29 -36.96 0.36 -24.00
N ARG A 30 -38.11 0.95 -23.65
CA ARG A 30 -38.45 2.36 -23.96
C ARG A 30 -37.62 3.38 -23.18
N THR A 31 -37.26 3.09 -21.92
CA THR A 31 -36.59 4.06 -21.04
C THR A 31 -35.27 4.61 -21.58
N VAL A 32 -34.56 3.87 -22.45
CA VAL A 32 -33.29 4.31 -23.04
C VAL A 32 -33.47 5.50 -23.99
N SER A 33 -34.59 5.55 -24.72
CA SER A 33 -34.90 6.63 -25.67
C SER A 33 -35.45 7.87 -24.94
N GLU A 34 -36.46 7.69 -24.10
CA GLU A 34 -37.20 8.79 -23.47
C GLU A 34 -36.34 9.60 -22.48
N ALA A 35 -35.40 8.94 -21.78
CA ALA A 35 -34.47 9.62 -20.87
C ALA A 35 -33.50 10.57 -21.61
N ARG A 36 -33.14 10.25 -22.86
CA ARG A 36 -32.21 11.06 -23.66
C ARG A 36 -32.88 12.34 -24.16
N GLU A 37 -34.10 12.25 -24.69
CA GLU A 37 -34.85 13.40 -25.21
C GLU A 37 -35.33 14.35 -24.11
N THR A 38 -35.86 13.82 -22.99
CA THR A 38 -36.41 14.64 -21.90
C THR A 38 -35.35 15.47 -21.15
N SER A 39 -34.07 15.06 -21.21
CA SER A 39 -32.96 15.76 -20.56
C SER A 39 -32.65 17.14 -21.15
N ALA A 40 -32.96 17.38 -22.43
CA ALA A 40 -32.59 18.59 -23.15
C ALA A 40 -33.63 19.73 -23.08
N GLY A 41 -34.87 19.43 -22.64
CA GLY A 41 -36.03 20.26 -22.95
C GLY A 41 -36.75 20.98 -21.80
N SER A 42 -36.43 20.72 -20.52
CA SER A 42 -37.22 21.27 -19.40
C SER A 42 -36.39 21.66 -18.17
N GLY A 43 -36.59 22.90 -17.70
CA GLY A 43 -35.86 23.52 -16.59
C GLY A 43 -36.27 22.98 -15.21
N GLY A 44 -35.90 21.73 -14.91
CA GLY A 44 -36.32 21.06 -13.68
C GLY A 44 -35.56 19.78 -13.37
N THR A 45 -34.23 19.76 -13.54
CA THR A 45 -33.41 18.58 -13.22
C THR A 45 -33.55 18.21 -11.73
N ARG A 46 -34.28 17.12 -11.46
CA ARG A 46 -34.28 16.47 -10.15
C ARG A 46 -32.86 15.98 -9.88
N ARG A 47 -32.06 16.78 -9.15
CA ARG A 47 -30.66 16.48 -8.83
C ARG A 47 -30.52 15.02 -8.41
N ALA A 48 -29.62 14.28 -9.07
CA ALA A 48 -29.34 12.90 -8.71
C ALA A 48 -29.02 12.79 -7.21
N LYS A 49 -29.78 11.94 -6.50
CA LYS A 49 -29.65 11.74 -5.06
C LYS A 49 -28.37 10.95 -4.73
N VAL A 50 -28.04 9.98 -5.57
CA VAL A 50 -26.77 9.26 -5.54
C VAL A 50 -25.70 10.15 -6.17
N ARG A 51 -24.53 10.20 -5.54
CA ARG A 51 -23.33 10.89 -6.01
C ARG A 51 -22.11 10.07 -5.59
N PHE A 52 -21.07 10.07 -6.41
CA PHE A 52 -19.79 9.46 -6.09
C PHE A 52 -18.80 10.52 -5.59
N ALA A 53 -17.65 10.09 -5.04
CA ALA A 53 -16.59 11.01 -4.63
C ALA A 53 -16.03 11.75 -5.86
N GLN A 54 -15.79 13.06 -5.73
CA GLN A 54 -15.39 13.94 -6.86
C GLN A 54 -14.16 13.42 -7.62
N GLY A 55 -13.16 12.91 -6.89
CA GLY A 55 -11.94 12.34 -7.47
C GLY A 55 -12.17 11.03 -8.21
N ALA A 56 -13.08 10.17 -7.73
CA ALA A 56 -13.44 8.93 -8.43
C ALA A 56 -14.20 9.20 -9.74
N VAL A 57 -15.09 10.21 -9.76
CA VAL A 57 -15.75 10.67 -10.99
C VAL A 57 -14.72 11.25 -11.96
N PHE A 58 -13.79 12.08 -11.47
CA PHE A 58 -12.73 12.68 -12.29
C PHE A 58 -11.82 11.63 -12.94
N MET A 59 -11.32 10.64 -12.18
CA MET A 59 -10.50 9.54 -12.71
C MET A 59 -11.27 8.70 -13.73
N ALA A 60 -12.55 8.40 -13.47
CA ALA A 60 -13.39 7.65 -14.40
C ALA A 60 -13.64 8.41 -15.72
N ALA A 61 -13.91 9.71 -15.67
CA ALA A 61 -14.10 10.55 -16.86
C ALA A 61 -12.81 10.66 -17.69
N CYS A 62 -11.64 10.76 -17.03
CA CYS A 62 -10.34 10.75 -17.71
C CYS A 62 -10.08 9.40 -18.42
N SER A 63 -10.31 8.27 -17.74
CA SER A 63 -10.15 6.93 -18.32
C SER A 63 -11.16 6.64 -19.45
N ALA A 64 -12.37 7.18 -19.36
CA ALA A 64 -13.38 7.10 -20.42
C ALA A 64 -13.07 8.00 -21.63
N GLY A 65 -12.13 8.94 -21.52
CA GLY A 65 -11.76 9.88 -22.58
C GLY A 65 -12.68 11.10 -22.75
N ASP A 66 -13.63 11.33 -21.85
CA ASP A 66 -14.64 12.40 -21.97
C ASP A 66 -14.04 13.76 -21.55
N ARG A 67 -13.40 14.44 -22.51
CA ARG A 67 -12.72 15.73 -22.33
C ARG A 67 -13.70 16.82 -21.88
N GLU A 68 -14.94 16.77 -22.37
CA GLU A 68 -16.02 17.70 -22.06
C GLU A 68 -16.47 17.59 -20.60
N GLU A 69 -16.69 16.37 -20.09
CA GLU A 69 -16.97 16.13 -18.67
C GLU A 69 -15.76 16.48 -17.81
N VAL A 70 -14.54 16.05 -18.14
CA VAL A 70 -13.34 16.42 -17.35
C VAL A 70 -13.17 17.94 -17.29
N THR A 71 -13.38 18.66 -18.39
CA THR A 71 -13.41 20.15 -18.41
C THR A 71 -14.47 20.70 -17.46
N ALA A 72 -15.67 20.10 -17.43
CA ALA A 72 -16.75 20.53 -16.54
C ALA A 72 -16.47 20.21 -15.07
N LEU A 73 -15.78 19.11 -14.76
CA LEU A 73 -15.37 18.74 -13.40
C LEU A 73 -14.25 19.66 -12.88
N LEU A 74 -13.25 19.98 -13.71
CA LEU A 74 -12.21 20.96 -13.39
C LEU A 74 -12.80 22.35 -13.09
N ARG A 75 -13.78 22.81 -13.88
CA ARG A 75 -14.54 24.05 -13.62
C ARG A 75 -15.38 24.01 -12.33
N GLN A 76 -15.68 22.82 -11.81
CA GLN A 76 -16.35 22.62 -10.51
C GLN A 76 -15.36 22.51 -9.33
N GLY A 77 -14.05 22.60 -9.58
CA GLY A 77 -13.01 22.50 -8.56
C GLY A 77 -12.55 21.07 -8.26
N ALA A 78 -12.67 20.15 -9.24
CA ALA A 78 -11.96 18.88 -9.17
C ALA A 78 -10.44 19.10 -9.20
N ASP A 79 -9.70 18.34 -8.39
CA ASP A 79 -8.23 18.36 -8.39
C ASP A 79 -7.71 17.54 -9.58
N ILE A 80 -6.98 18.19 -10.49
CA ILE A 80 -6.36 17.56 -11.66
C ILE A 80 -5.24 16.58 -11.28
N ASN A 81 -4.66 16.74 -10.08
CA ASN A 81 -3.62 15.88 -9.54
C ASN A 81 -4.17 14.89 -8.49
N HIS A 82 -5.50 14.67 -8.49
CA HIS A 82 -6.09 13.58 -7.74
C HIS A 82 -5.50 12.24 -8.17
N ALA A 83 -5.28 11.36 -7.19
CA ALA A 83 -4.61 10.08 -7.34
C ALA A 83 -5.44 8.94 -6.74
N ASN A 84 -5.23 7.73 -7.26
CA ASN A 84 -5.82 6.52 -6.71
C ASN A 84 -5.08 6.05 -5.41
N VAL A 85 -5.41 4.86 -4.91
CA VAL A 85 -4.79 4.28 -3.70
C VAL A 85 -3.29 4.00 -3.83
N ASP A 86 -2.78 3.93 -5.06
CA ASP A 86 -1.39 3.64 -5.43
C ASP A 86 -0.59 4.91 -5.75
N GLY A 87 -1.24 6.08 -5.73
CA GLY A 87 -0.64 7.37 -6.06
C GLY A 87 -0.73 7.73 -7.56
N LEU A 88 -1.27 6.83 -8.39
CA LEU A 88 -1.44 7.05 -9.82
C LEU A 88 -2.48 8.14 -10.08
N THR A 89 -2.04 9.25 -10.68
CA THR A 89 -2.93 10.33 -11.16
C THR A 89 -3.55 10.00 -12.52
N ALA A 90 -4.53 10.78 -12.95
CA ALA A 90 -5.11 10.67 -14.29
C ALA A 90 -4.05 10.73 -15.41
N LEU A 91 -2.96 11.48 -15.21
CA LEU A 91 -1.85 11.59 -16.16
C LEU A 91 -1.00 10.30 -16.21
N HIS A 92 -0.84 9.58 -15.10
CA HIS A 92 -0.20 8.26 -15.10
C HIS A 92 -1.05 7.26 -15.89
N GLN A 93 -2.35 7.19 -15.61
CA GLN A 93 -3.26 6.28 -16.31
C GLN A 93 -3.31 6.59 -17.82
N ALA A 94 -3.39 7.86 -18.21
CA ALA A 94 -3.35 8.26 -19.62
C ALA A 94 -2.03 7.90 -20.33
N CYS A 95 -0.90 7.81 -19.59
CA CYS A 95 0.35 7.29 -20.14
C CYS A 95 0.36 5.76 -20.26
N ILE A 96 -0.27 5.04 -19.33
CA ILE A 96 -0.38 3.56 -19.36
C ILE A 96 -1.34 3.10 -20.47
N ASP A 97 -2.42 3.85 -20.72
CA ASP A 97 -3.48 3.51 -21.68
C ASP A 97 -3.13 3.89 -23.15
N GLU A 98 -1.88 4.30 -23.44
CA GLU A 98 -1.44 4.94 -24.71
C GLU A 98 -2.28 6.18 -25.13
N ASN A 99 -3.03 6.79 -24.20
CA ASN A 99 -3.98 7.85 -24.50
C ASN A 99 -3.28 9.23 -24.62
N ALA A 100 -2.48 9.38 -25.67
CA ALA A 100 -1.71 10.58 -25.97
C ALA A 100 -2.55 11.86 -26.04
N GLU A 101 -3.82 11.75 -26.45
CA GLU A 101 -4.77 12.87 -26.53
C GLU A 101 -5.19 13.35 -25.13
N MET A 102 -5.44 12.42 -24.20
CA MET A 102 -5.72 12.74 -22.80
C MET A 102 -4.44 13.20 -22.05
N VAL A 103 -3.27 12.64 -22.36
CA VAL A 103 -1.98 13.16 -21.87
C VAL A 103 -1.81 14.63 -22.25
N GLN A 104 -2.02 14.97 -23.52
CA GLN A 104 -1.95 16.37 -23.99
C GLN A 104 -2.90 17.27 -23.19
N PHE A 105 -4.17 16.86 -23.10
CA PHE A 105 -5.21 17.59 -22.40
C PHE A 105 -4.91 17.84 -20.91
N LEU A 106 -4.47 16.83 -20.18
CA LEU A 106 -4.19 16.93 -18.75
C LEU A 106 -3.00 17.87 -18.49
N VAL A 107 -1.95 17.80 -19.31
CA VAL A 107 -0.80 18.71 -19.22
C VAL A 107 -1.20 20.15 -19.58
N GLU A 108 -1.99 20.35 -20.65
CA GLU A 108 -2.52 21.67 -21.04
C GLU A 108 -3.40 22.30 -19.95
N ASN A 109 -4.13 21.49 -19.17
CA ASN A 109 -4.96 21.94 -18.05
C ASN A 109 -4.18 22.05 -16.71
N GLY A 110 -2.86 21.83 -16.70
CA GLY A 110 -2.00 22.07 -15.54
C GLY A 110 -1.77 20.87 -14.62
N SER A 111 -1.86 19.64 -15.13
CA SER A 111 -1.43 18.45 -14.39
C SER A 111 0.08 18.46 -14.14
N ASP A 112 0.50 18.00 -12.96
CA ASP A 112 1.90 17.93 -12.55
C ASP A 112 2.60 16.77 -13.28
N VAL A 113 3.27 17.11 -14.38
CA VAL A 113 4.13 16.22 -15.21
C VAL A 113 5.20 15.49 -14.38
N ASN A 114 5.55 16.00 -13.20
CA ASN A 114 6.59 15.48 -12.33
C ASN A 114 6.05 14.88 -11.02
N ARG A 115 4.73 14.67 -10.93
CA ARG A 115 4.11 13.98 -9.79
C ARG A 115 4.65 12.55 -9.72
N GLY A 116 5.15 12.15 -8.55
CA GLY A 116 5.38 10.74 -8.24
C GLY A 116 4.10 10.08 -7.76
N ASP A 117 3.94 8.79 -8.06
CA ASP A 117 3.03 7.89 -7.34
C ASP A 117 3.63 7.45 -5.98
N ASN A 118 3.05 6.45 -5.32
CA ASN A 118 3.55 5.99 -4.00
C ASN A 118 4.94 5.34 -4.07
N GLU A 119 5.39 4.87 -5.24
CA GLU A 119 6.71 4.28 -5.44
C GLU A 119 7.67 5.22 -6.20
N GLY A 120 7.33 6.51 -6.25
CA GLY A 120 8.13 7.54 -6.89
C GLY A 120 8.17 7.44 -8.43
N TRP A 121 7.39 6.56 -9.04
CA TRP A 121 7.24 6.53 -10.48
C TRP A 121 6.54 7.80 -10.93
N THR A 122 7.05 8.42 -11.99
CA THR A 122 6.43 9.60 -12.63
C THR A 122 5.74 9.19 -13.93
N PRO A 123 4.91 10.04 -14.55
CA PRO A 123 4.32 9.74 -15.86
C PRO A 123 5.36 9.38 -16.94
N LEU A 124 6.58 9.92 -16.82
CA LEU A 124 7.69 9.58 -17.71
C LEU A 124 8.26 8.17 -17.45
N HIS A 125 8.27 7.67 -16.21
CA HIS A 125 8.63 6.26 -15.93
C HIS A 125 7.59 5.31 -16.54
N ALA A 126 6.30 5.60 -16.34
CA ALA A 126 5.20 4.81 -16.93
C ALA A 126 5.29 4.78 -18.47
N ALA A 127 5.41 5.95 -19.11
CA ALA A 127 5.56 6.04 -20.56
C ALA A 127 6.85 5.37 -21.08
N ALA A 128 7.94 5.36 -20.31
CA ALA A 128 9.19 4.69 -20.66
C ALA A 128 9.09 3.16 -20.59
N SER A 129 8.50 2.63 -19.51
CA SER A 129 8.31 1.20 -19.30
C SER A 129 7.35 0.58 -20.31
N CYS A 130 6.27 1.28 -20.66
CA CYS A 130 5.35 0.88 -21.71
C CYS A 130 5.87 1.14 -23.14
N GLY A 131 7.06 1.74 -23.31
CA GLY A 131 7.67 1.96 -24.63
C GLY A 131 7.06 3.09 -25.48
N PHE A 132 6.14 3.90 -24.95
CA PHE A 132 5.37 4.91 -25.70
C PHE A 132 6.19 6.18 -26.02
N VAL A 133 7.14 6.07 -26.96
CA VAL A 133 8.13 7.10 -27.32
C VAL A 133 7.49 8.47 -27.64
N GLN A 134 6.29 8.50 -28.22
CA GLN A 134 5.61 9.76 -28.57
C GLN A 134 5.03 10.48 -27.34
N ILE A 135 4.55 9.73 -26.35
CA ILE A 135 4.10 10.27 -25.05
C ILE A 135 5.32 10.77 -24.26
N ALA A 136 6.39 9.97 -24.19
CA ALA A 136 7.62 10.36 -23.50
C ALA A 136 8.24 11.66 -24.07
N LYS A 137 8.27 11.84 -25.40
CA LYS A 137 8.66 13.11 -26.04
C LYS A 137 7.83 14.29 -25.54
N TYR A 138 6.51 14.17 -25.59
CA TYR A 138 5.61 15.24 -25.21
C TYR A 138 5.77 15.63 -23.74
N LEU A 139 5.91 14.65 -22.84
CA LEU A 139 6.20 14.89 -21.41
C LEU A 139 7.53 15.63 -21.22
N ILE A 140 8.59 15.23 -21.94
CA ILE A 140 9.92 15.88 -21.88
C ILE A 140 9.88 17.32 -22.41
N GLU A 141 9.16 17.57 -23.50
CA GLU A 141 8.91 18.92 -24.03
C GLU A 141 8.16 19.80 -23.01
N HIS A 142 7.29 19.19 -22.19
CA HIS A 142 6.56 19.82 -21.08
C HIS A 142 7.29 19.70 -19.72
N SER A 143 8.63 19.66 -19.74
CA SER A 143 9.50 19.72 -18.55
C SER A 143 9.40 18.53 -17.59
N ALA A 144 9.18 17.31 -18.10
CA ALA A 144 9.41 16.09 -17.34
C ALA A 144 10.89 15.92 -16.95
N ARG A 145 11.13 15.57 -15.69
CA ARG A 145 12.46 15.30 -15.12
C ARG A 145 12.95 13.94 -15.60
N VAL A 146 13.80 13.93 -16.63
CA VAL A 146 14.46 12.72 -17.15
C VAL A 146 15.42 12.08 -16.13
N GLY A 147 15.90 12.87 -15.16
CA GLY A 147 16.68 12.43 -14.00
C GLY A 147 15.86 12.31 -12.72
N ALA A 148 14.53 12.10 -12.80
CA ALA A 148 13.76 11.61 -11.66
C ALA A 148 14.19 10.18 -11.32
N VAL A 149 14.04 9.78 -10.05
CA VAL A 149 14.45 8.47 -9.52
C VAL A 149 13.31 7.90 -8.68
N ASN A 150 12.98 6.63 -8.88
CA ASN A 150 11.89 5.93 -8.16
C ASN A 150 12.37 5.29 -6.83
N SER A 151 11.47 4.57 -6.15
CA SER A 151 11.75 3.76 -4.94
C SER A 151 12.91 2.77 -5.08
N GLU A 152 13.20 2.27 -6.28
CA GLU A 152 14.24 1.29 -6.58
C GLU A 152 15.62 1.91 -6.90
N GLY A 153 15.69 3.23 -7.07
CA GLY A 153 16.91 3.88 -7.56
C GLY A 153 17.02 3.89 -9.10
N GLU A 154 15.95 3.51 -9.80
CA GLU A 154 15.87 3.53 -11.26
C GLU A 154 15.44 4.91 -11.77
N LEU A 155 15.96 5.28 -12.93
CA LEU A 155 15.49 6.41 -13.74
C LEU A 155 14.48 5.91 -14.79
N PRO A 156 13.72 6.80 -15.47
CA PRO A 156 12.94 6.43 -16.66
C PRO A 156 13.76 5.72 -17.75
N LEU A 157 15.08 5.97 -17.78
CA LEU A 157 16.02 5.30 -18.69
C LEU A 157 16.25 3.82 -18.33
N ASP A 158 16.28 3.48 -17.05
CA ASP A 158 16.63 2.12 -16.60
C ASP A 158 15.44 1.16 -16.79
N VAL A 159 14.20 1.68 -16.63
CA VAL A 159 12.95 0.94 -16.91
C VAL A 159 12.55 0.93 -18.38
N ALA A 160 13.33 1.55 -19.28
CA ALA A 160 12.97 1.68 -20.69
C ALA A 160 13.11 0.35 -21.46
N THR A 161 11.99 -0.15 -21.99
CA THR A 161 11.90 -1.47 -22.65
C THR A 161 12.31 -1.47 -24.14
N GLU A 162 12.28 -0.31 -24.79
CA GLU A 162 12.45 -0.16 -26.25
C GLU A 162 13.73 0.60 -26.62
N ASP A 163 14.54 0.08 -27.57
CA ASP A 163 15.72 0.76 -28.12
C ASP A 163 15.44 2.22 -28.51
N ALA A 164 14.25 2.50 -29.02
CA ALA A 164 13.83 3.85 -29.45
C ALA A 164 13.58 4.79 -28.27
N MET A 165 13.09 4.26 -27.14
CA MET A 165 12.94 4.98 -25.87
C MET A 165 14.29 5.21 -25.20
N GLU A 166 15.10 4.16 -25.10
CA GLU A 166 16.44 4.20 -24.48
C GLU A 166 17.33 5.25 -25.17
N ARG A 167 17.42 5.23 -26.51
CA ARG A 167 18.20 6.22 -27.28
C ARG A 167 17.69 7.66 -27.07
N LEU A 168 16.40 7.86 -26.90
CA LEU A 168 15.81 9.17 -26.65
C LEU A 168 16.16 9.68 -25.26
N LEU A 169 15.99 8.86 -24.22
CA LEU A 169 16.28 9.23 -22.84
C LEU A 169 17.78 9.44 -22.62
N ARG A 170 18.66 8.58 -23.19
CA ARG A 170 20.12 8.80 -23.18
C ARG A 170 20.52 10.10 -23.90
N ALA A 171 19.89 10.43 -25.02
CA ALA A 171 20.16 11.67 -25.73
C ALA A 171 19.76 12.91 -24.91
N GLU A 172 18.60 12.87 -24.23
CA GLU A 172 18.12 13.99 -23.43
C GLU A 172 18.91 14.16 -22.12
N ILE A 173 19.25 13.07 -21.41
CA ILE A 173 20.15 13.08 -20.24
C ILE A 173 21.48 13.73 -20.61
N LYS A 174 22.07 13.36 -21.76
CA LYS A 174 23.31 13.95 -22.27
C LYS A 174 23.17 15.41 -22.70
N LYS A 175 22.01 15.81 -23.21
CA LYS A 175 21.68 17.19 -23.63
C LYS A 175 21.45 18.13 -22.44
N GLN A 176 20.84 17.63 -21.35
CA GLN A 176 20.64 18.37 -20.10
C GLN A 176 21.88 18.32 -19.18
N GLY A 177 22.83 17.41 -19.43
CA GLY A 177 24.03 17.26 -18.60
C GLY A 177 23.75 16.61 -17.24
N ILE A 178 22.73 15.75 -17.17
CA ILE A 178 22.33 15.07 -15.93
C ILE A 178 23.37 14.01 -15.56
N ASP A 179 23.94 14.15 -14.37
CA ASP A 179 24.74 13.12 -13.71
C ASP A 179 23.79 12.09 -13.07
N VAL A 180 23.74 10.90 -13.66
CA VAL A 180 22.86 9.79 -13.25
C VAL A 180 23.26 9.22 -11.89
N ASP A 181 24.55 9.06 -11.62
CA ASP A 181 25.03 8.50 -10.36
C ASP A 181 24.83 9.49 -9.21
N LYS A 182 24.94 10.80 -9.49
CA LYS A 182 24.50 11.83 -8.54
C LYS A 182 23.00 11.80 -8.32
N ALA A 183 22.18 11.66 -9.37
CA ALA A 183 20.72 11.63 -9.23
C ALA A 183 20.26 10.52 -8.28
N ARG A 184 20.78 9.28 -8.45
CA ARG A 184 20.48 8.14 -7.55
C ARG A 184 20.92 8.38 -6.10
N LYS A 185 22.03 9.09 -5.89
CA LYS A 185 22.59 9.37 -4.56
C LYS A 185 22.02 10.62 -3.90
N GLU A 186 21.20 11.42 -4.59
CA GLU A 186 20.70 12.69 -4.06
C GLU A 186 19.75 12.47 -2.86
N GLU A 187 19.00 11.38 -2.82
CA GLU A 187 18.17 10.99 -1.67
C GLU A 187 19.04 10.75 -0.42
N GLU A 188 19.99 9.81 -0.50
CA GLU A 188 20.95 9.50 0.57
C GLU A 188 21.74 10.74 1.01
N ARG A 189 22.19 11.56 0.05
CA ARG A 189 22.96 12.78 0.30
C ARG A 189 22.16 13.82 1.09
N ILE A 190 20.88 14.00 0.79
CA ILE A 190 20.01 14.92 1.54
C ILE A 190 19.67 14.32 2.92
N MET A 191 19.41 13.00 3.01
CA MET A 191 19.20 12.35 4.32
C MET A 191 20.42 12.45 5.24
N LEU A 192 21.64 12.30 4.70
CA LEU A 192 22.88 12.44 5.46
C LEU A 192 23.08 13.89 5.92
N GLN A 193 22.73 14.87 5.08
CA GLN A 193 22.76 16.29 5.42
C GLN A 193 21.74 16.64 6.51
N ASP A 194 20.50 16.17 6.42
CA ASP A 194 19.46 16.31 7.45
C ASP A 194 19.91 15.67 8.79
N ALA A 195 20.53 14.48 8.73
CA ALA A 195 21.03 13.76 9.91
C ALA A 195 22.21 14.47 10.59
N MET A 196 23.18 14.99 9.82
CA MET A 196 24.28 15.81 10.35
C MET A 196 23.78 17.12 10.97
N ALA A 197 22.83 17.81 10.33
CA ALA A 197 22.22 19.01 10.89
C ALA A 197 21.49 18.75 12.22
N MET A 198 20.91 17.56 12.41
CA MET A 198 20.36 17.13 13.69
C MET A 198 21.46 16.79 14.71
N GLN A 199 22.58 16.19 14.29
CA GLN A 199 23.74 15.92 15.16
C GLN A 199 24.39 17.19 15.70
N GLU A 200 24.40 18.27 14.91
CA GLU A 200 24.83 19.62 15.32
C GLU A 200 23.78 20.38 16.16
N GLY A 201 22.60 19.77 16.40
CA GLY A 201 21.51 20.34 17.20
C GLY A 201 20.65 21.39 16.49
N GLY A 202 20.78 21.53 15.17
CA GLY A 202 20.05 22.51 14.35
C GLY A 202 18.81 21.96 13.62
N GLY A 203 18.67 20.64 13.50
CA GLY A 203 17.61 19.98 12.72
C GLY A 203 16.55 19.26 13.57
N THR A 204 15.38 19.01 12.97
CA THR A 204 14.32 18.14 13.53
C THR A 204 13.78 17.20 12.46
N LEU A 205 13.91 15.89 12.67
CA LEU A 205 13.42 14.88 11.74
C LEU A 205 11.92 14.62 11.94
N ILE A 206 11.09 15.49 11.36
CA ILE A 206 9.64 15.28 11.26
C ILE A 206 9.37 13.96 10.52
N PRO A 207 8.44 13.09 10.97
CA PRO A 207 8.07 11.87 10.23
C PRO A 207 7.26 12.16 8.95
N HIS A 208 7.09 11.16 8.09
CA HIS A 208 6.33 11.28 6.84
C HIS A 208 4.84 11.60 7.09
N PRO A 209 4.20 12.57 6.39
CA PRO A 209 2.81 12.98 6.70
C PRO A 209 1.76 11.87 6.62
N ASN A 210 1.83 11.00 5.60
CA ASN A 210 0.84 9.93 5.40
C ASN A 210 1.17 8.69 6.25
N THR A 211 2.30 8.03 5.99
CA THR A 211 2.72 6.79 6.66
C THR A 211 3.29 6.96 8.07
N LYS A 212 3.59 8.18 8.54
CA LYS A 212 4.29 8.46 9.82
C LYS A 212 5.66 7.81 9.99
N ALA A 213 6.16 7.06 9.02
CA ALA A 213 7.48 6.45 9.07
C ALA A 213 8.58 7.53 9.15
N THR A 214 9.64 7.22 9.89
CA THR A 214 10.73 8.15 10.24
C THR A 214 11.88 8.09 9.24
N ALA A 215 12.85 9.01 9.34
CA ALA A 215 14.10 8.92 8.58
C ALA A 215 14.82 7.56 8.77
N LEU A 216 14.66 6.95 9.95
CA LEU A 216 15.26 5.66 10.29
C LEU A 216 14.62 4.51 9.51
N HIS A 217 13.32 4.60 9.17
CA HIS A 217 12.63 3.62 8.31
C HIS A 217 13.09 3.71 6.85
N VAL A 218 13.26 4.93 6.30
CA VAL A 218 13.76 5.11 4.93
C VAL A 218 15.20 4.60 4.81
N ALA A 219 16.07 4.99 5.74
CA ALA A 219 17.46 4.55 5.75
C ALA A 219 17.58 3.04 5.99
N ALA A 220 16.68 2.44 6.77
CA ALA A 220 16.56 0.99 6.93
C ALA A 220 16.17 0.29 5.63
N ALA A 221 15.09 0.71 4.97
CA ALA A 221 14.56 0.07 3.75
C ALA A 221 15.52 0.20 2.55
N LYS A 222 16.16 1.36 2.39
CA LYS A 222 17.11 1.63 1.30
C LYS A 222 18.54 1.14 1.58
N GLY A 223 18.86 0.74 2.81
CA GLY A 223 20.20 0.31 3.20
C GLY A 223 21.23 1.45 3.32
N TYR A 224 20.82 2.67 3.66
CA TYR A 224 21.73 3.84 3.78
C TYR A 224 22.56 3.77 5.07
N ILE A 225 23.58 2.91 5.08
CA ILE A 225 24.38 2.53 6.26
C ILE A 225 25.08 3.71 6.94
N GLU A 226 25.50 4.74 6.18
CA GLU A 226 26.11 5.95 6.77
C GLU A 226 25.08 6.83 7.48
N VAL A 227 23.90 7.03 6.86
CA VAL A 227 22.77 7.74 7.45
C VAL A 227 22.31 7.03 8.73
N LEU A 228 22.12 5.71 8.69
CA LEU A 228 21.78 4.88 9.85
C LEU A 228 22.72 5.12 11.04
N LYS A 229 24.04 5.12 10.81
CA LYS A 229 25.04 5.35 11.85
C LYS A 229 24.94 6.74 12.47
N VAL A 230 24.71 7.79 11.67
CA VAL A 230 24.54 9.17 12.18
C VAL A 230 23.23 9.30 12.97
N LEU A 231 22.12 8.76 12.47
CA LEU A 231 20.83 8.78 13.17
C LEU A 231 20.88 8.05 14.52
N LEU A 232 21.50 6.88 14.57
CA LEU A 232 21.67 6.10 15.80
C LEU A 232 22.60 6.79 16.81
N GLN A 233 23.62 7.52 16.35
CA GLN A 233 24.45 8.37 17.22
C GLN A 233 23.70 9.58 17.81
N CYS A 234 22.68 10.09 17.11
CA CYS A 234 21.85 11.19 17.60
C CYS A 234 20.83 10.76 18.67
N GLY A 235 20.75 9.46 19.02
CA GLY A 235 19.79 8.96 20.00
C GLY A 235 18.34 8.95 19.51
N VAL A 236 18.13 8.82 18.19
CA VAL A 236 16.80 8.54 17.62
C VAL A 236 16.30 7.21 18.17
N ASP A 237 15.03 7.16 18.56
CA ASP A 237 14.37 5.94 19.00
C ASP A 237 14.36 4.88 17.88
N VAL A 238 14.83 3.68 18.21
CA VAL A 238 15.07 2.58 17.28
C VAL A 238 13.80 1.77 17.03
N ASP A 239 12.90 1.72 18.01
CA ASP A 239 11.69 0.90 18.00
C ASP A 239 10.41 1.74 17.72
N SER A 240 10.58 3.01 17.34
CA SER A 240 9.51 3.89 16.84
C SER A 240 8.74 3.25 15.69
N THR A 241 7.42 3.30 15.73
CA THR A 241 6.54 2.69 14.71
C THR A 241 5.90 3.68 13.74
N ASP A 242 5.55 3.18 12.56
CA ASP A 242 4.81 3.89 11.50
C ASP A 242 3.27 3.72 11.61
N THR A 243 2.51 4.03 10.55
CA THR A 243 1.04 3.82 10.52
C THR A 243 0.62 2.36 10.60
N ASP A 244 1.45 1.46 10.09
CA ASP A 244 1.14 0.04 9.87
C ASP A 244 1.76 -0.82 11.00
N GLY A 245 2.37 -0.16 11.99
CA GLY A 245 2.99 -0.77 13.16
C GLY A 245 4.40 -1.30 12.88
N TRP A 246 4.96 -1.04 11.70
CA TRP A 246 6.31 -1.46 11.36
C TRP A 246 7.32 -0.66 12.17
N THR A 247 8.42 -1.31 12.55
CA THR A 247 9.62 -0.66 13.08
C THR A 247 10.69 -0.56 11.98
N PRO A 248 11.74 0.25 12.13
CA PRO A 248 12.89 0.25 11.22
C PRO A 248 13.51 -1.14 10.99
N LEU A 249 13.43 -2.04 11.97
CA LEU A 249 13.88 -3.42 11.79
C LEU A 249 12.96 -4.24 10.86
N HIS A 250 11.64 -4.07 10.92
CA HIS A 250 10.72 -4.69 9.93
C HIS A 250 11.06 -4.20 8.52
N ALA A 251 11.31 -2.89 8.36
CA ALA A 251 11.67 -2.29 7.08
C ALA A 251 13.02 -2.81 6.53
N ALA A 252 14.05 -2.92 7.38
CA ALA A 252 15.32 -3.53 6.97
C ALA A 252 15.17 -5.03 6.65
N ALA A 253 14.35 -5.77 7.41
CA ALA A 253 14.17 -7.20 7.22
C ALA A 253 13.48 -7.55 5.89
N HIS A 254 12.37 -6.88 5.59
CA HIS A 254 11.59 -7.08 4.37
C HIS A 254 12.37 -6.77 3.08
N TRP A 255 13.26 -5.78 3.12
CA TRP A 255 14.07 -5.39 1.95
C TRP A 255 15.48 -6.02 1.94
N GLY A 256 15.74 -7.06 2.74
CA GLY A 256 16.99 -7.83 2.71
C GLY A 256 18.23 -7.11 3.29
N GLN A 257 18.05 -6.02 4.03
CA GLN A 257 19.11 -5.06 4.38
C GLN A 257 19.94 -5.50 5.59
N LYS A 258 20.71 -6.57 5.40
CA LYS A 258 21.54 -7.25 6.41
C LYS A 258 22.42 -6.31 7.24
N GLU A 259 23.12 -5.38 6.63
CA GLU A 259 23.99 -4.41 7.32
C GLU A 259 23.19 -3.43 8.20
N ALA A 260 21.94 -3.10 7.84
CA ALA A 260 21.05 -2.31 8.68
C ALA A 260 20.52 -3.15 9.87
N CYS A 261 20.13 -4.41 9.64
CA CYS A 261 19.74 -5.34 10.70
C CYS A 261 20.86 -5.56 11.73
N ASN A 262 22.12 -5.71 11.28
CA ASN A 262 23.28 -5.78 12.17
C ASN A 262 23.36 -4.55 13.10
N LEU A 263 23.25 -3.33 12.55
CA LEU A 263 23.34 -2.08 13.33
C LEU A 263 22.22 -1.93 14.36
N PHE A 264 20.97 -2.24 13.99
CA PHE A 264 19.84 -2.19 14.94
C PHE A 264 20.02 -3.18 16.09
N VAL A 265 20.54 -4.37 15.79
CA VAL A 265 20.80 -5.42 16.77
C VAL A 265 21.93 -5.02 17.73
N GLU A 266 23.00 -4.39 17.24
CA GLU A 266 24.04 -3.78 18.08
C GLU A 266 23.48 -2.65 18.97
N HIS A 267 22.54 -1.86 18.46
CA HIS A 267 21.83 -0.80 19.17
C HIS A 267 20.66 -1.28 20.05
N MET A 268 20.53 -2.60 20.27
CA MET A 268 19.61 -3.22 21.24
C MET A 268 18.10 -3.11 20.93
N CYS A 269 17.72 -2.96 19.66
CA CYS A 269 16.31 -2.93 19.20
C CYS A 269 15.46 -4.13 19.69
N ASP A 270 14.14 -3.97 19.68
CA ASP A 270 13.19 -5.05 19.93
C ASP A 270 12.87 -5.86 18.67
N MET A 271 13.56 -6.99 18.53
CA MET A 271 13.31 -7.98 17.47
C MET A 271 12.01 -8.77 17.66
N CYS A 272 11.33 -8.60 18.80
CA CYS A 272 10.04 -9.22 19.11
C CYS A 272 8.87 -8.23 19.01
N ALA A 273 9.10 -7.00 18.53
CA ALA A 273 8.05 -6.06 18.18
C ALA A 273 7.11 -6.68 17.13
N VAL A 274 5.82 -6.34 17.18
CA VAL A 274 4.81 -6.83 16.22
C VAL A 274 4.10 -5.66 15.53
N ASN A 275 3.86 -5.82 14.23
CA ASN A 275 3.12 -4.85 13.43
C ASN A 275 1.59 -4.96 13.66
N ASN A 276 0.79 -4.12 12.98
CA ASN A 276 -0.66 -4.08 13.16
C ASN A 276 -1.39 -5.38 12.76
N VAL A 277 -0.76 -6.27 11.98
CA VAL A 277 -1.30 -7.59 11.61
C VAL A 277 -0.72 -8.75 12.46
N GLY A 278 0.15 -8.45 13.43
CA GLY A 278 0.70 -9.42 14.37
C GLY A 278 1.96 -10.16 13.91
N GLN A 279 2.58 -9.75 12.81
CA GLN A 279 3.86 -10.28 12.34
C GLN A 279 5.03 -9.63 13.08
N THR A 280 6.12 -10.36 13.29
CA THR A 280 7.42 -9.86 13.75
C THR A 280 8.35 -9.51 12.57
N PRO A 281 9.51 -8.87 12.79
CA PRO A 281 10.52 -8.66 11.75
C PRO A 281 11.03 -9.96 11.10
N LEU A 282 10.91 -11.12 11.75
CA LEU A 282 11.32 -12.41 11.20
C LEU A 282 10.28 -12.98 10.24
N ASP A 283 8.98 -12.79 10.53
CA ASP A 283 7.87 -13.29 9.72
C ASP A 283 7.65 -12.49 8.41
N VAL A 284 8.28 -11.32 8.30
CA VAL A 284 8.20 -10.40 7.15
C VAL A 284 9.54 -10.26 6.41
N ALA A 285 10.56 -11.05 6.80
CA ALA A 285 11.91 -10.95 6.25
C ALA A 285 12.01 -11.52 4.82
N ASP A 286 12.95 -10.98 4.04
CA ASP A 286 13.40 -11.63 2.80
C ASP A 286 13.97 -13.04 3.09
N GLU A 287 13.68 -13.99 2.20
CA GLU A 287 14.05 -15.41 2.36
C GLU A 287 15.55 -15.63 2.60
N ASN A 288 16.41 -14.81 1.98
CA ASN A 288 17.87 -14.90 2.11
C ASN A 288 18.39 -14.33 3.45
N LEU A 289 17.52 -13.63 4.20
CA LEU A 289 17.88 -12.91 5.42
C LEU A 289 17.49 -13.66 6.70
N VAL A 290 16.49 -14.54 6.66
CA VAL A 290 15.92 -15.28 7.81
C VAL A 290 16.99 -15.90 8.71
N ASP A 291 17.90 -16.71 8.14
CA ASP A 291 19.02 -17.34 8.87
C ASP A 291 19.88 -16.31 9.62
N THR A 292 20.11 -15.15 9.00
CA THR A 292 20.96 -14.09 9.56
C THR A 292 20.26 -13.34 10.69
N LEU A 293 18.93 -13.18 10.62
CA LEU A 293 18.11 -12.62 11.69
C LEU A 293 18.02 -13.58 12.88
N GLU A 294 17.87 -14.88 12.64
CA GLU A 294 17.97 -15.90 13.68
C GLU A 294 19.34 -15.88 14.38
N GLU A 295 20.45 -15.83 13.62
CA GLU A 295 21.79 -15.65 14.19
C GLU A 295 21.90 -14.35 15.00
N LEU A 296 21.34 -13.25 14.50
CA LEU A 296 21.38 -11.95 15.16
C LEU A 296 20.56 -11.93 16.45
N GLN A 297 19.40 -12.59 16.50
CA GLN A 297 18.61 -12.78 17.71
C GLN A 297 19.39 -13.57 18.76
N LYS A 298 20.07 -14.66 18.35
CA LYS A 298 20.95 -15.47 19.21
C LYS A 298 22.14 -14.63 19.71
N LYS A 299 22.73 -13.77 18.87
CA LYS A 299 23.81 -12.83 19.23
C LYS A 299 23.33 -11.76 20.20
N GLN A 300 22.18 -11.12 19.99
CA GLN A 300 21.66 -10.07 20.87
C GLN A 300 21.35 -10.63 22.26
N ASN A 301 20.72 -11.81 22.34
CA ASN A 301 20.47 -12.49 23.62
C ASN A 301 21.78 -12.82 24.36
N ALA A 302 22.82 -13.25 23.64
CA ALA A 302 24.15 -13.42 24.22
C ALA A 302 24.80 -12.10 24.67
N LEU A 303 24.49 -10.97 24.03
CA LEU A 303 24.94 -9.64 24.46
C LEU A 303 24.18 -9.13 25.70
N ARG A 304 22.86 -9.35 25.80
CA ARG A 304 22.04 -9.07 27.01
C ARG A 304 22.65 -9.79 28.22
N ILE A 305 22.86 -11.10 28.11
CA ILE A 305 23.47 -11.96 29.15
C ILE A 305 24.91 -11.52 29.50
N LYS A 306 25.70 -11.03 28.54
CA LYS A 306 27.06 -10.50 28.82
C LYS A 306 27.00 -9.16 29.57
N LYS A 307 26.08 -8.27 29.19
CA LYS A 307 25.90 -6.94 29.79
C LYS A 307 25.42 -7.06 31.25
N GLU A 308 24.45 -7.93 31.50
CA GLU A 308 23.98 -8.31 32.86
C GLU A 308 25.12 -8.84 33.75
N LYS A 309 26.05 -9.63 33.19
CA LYS A 309 27.23 -10.14 33.90
C LYS A 309 28.35 -9.11 34.06
N GLN A 310 28.34 -8.01 33.32
CA GLN A 310 29.29 -6.91 33.45
C GLN A 310 28.79 -5.79 34.36
N THR A 311 27.48 -5.66 34.59
CA THR A 311 26.93 -4.88 35.70
C THR A 311 27.08 -5.69 37.00
N PRO A 312 28.04 -5.37 37.90
CA PRO A 312 28.16 -6.12 39.14
C PRO A 312 26.93 -5.87 40.00
N VAL A 313 26.23 -6.93 40.39
CA VAL A 313 25.22 -6.89 41.44
C VAL A 313 25.94 -6.57 42.75
N ILE A 314 25.89 -5.31 43.18
CA ILE A 314 26.44 -4.87 44.47
C ILE A 314 25.48 -5.28 45.58
N GLU A 315 25.46 -6.58 45.88
CA GLU A 315 24.93 -7.10 47.13
C GLU A 315 26.09 -7.36 48.11
N THR A 316 26.23 -6.50 49.11
CA THR A 316 26.68 -6.93 50.45
C THR A 316 26.26 -5.91 51.50
N SER A 317 25.91 -6.40 52.68
CA SER A 317 25.19 -5.63 53.69
C SER A 317 26.09 -5.01 54.76
N SER A 318 25.68 -3.82 55.21
CA SER A 318 25.84 -3.28 56.57
C SER A 318 27.23 -3.13 57.22
N HIS A 319 27.51 -1.90 57.65
CA HIS A 319 28.12 -1.66 58.97
C HIS A 319 27.36 -0.51 59.65
N VAL A 320 27.22 -0.55 60.98
CA VAL A 320 26.33 0.35 61.75
C VAL A 320 27.08 1.08 62.86
N SER A 321 26.93 2.41 62.92
CA SER A 321 27.15 3.29 64.10
C SER A 321 26.71 4.74 63.76
N THR A 322 26.13 5.57 64.64
CA THR A 322 25.45 5.36 65.93
C THR A 322 24.64 6.62 66.32
N VAL A 323 23.42 6.43 66.87
CA VAL A 323 22.85 7.07 68.10
C VAL A 323 22.96 8.61 68.30
N PRO A 324 21.89 9.36 68.71
CA PRO A 324 20.44 9.08 68.65
C PRO A 324 19.51 10.29 68.34
N ALA A 325 18.22 10.01 68.07
CA ALA A 325 17.11 10.88 68.49
C ALA A 325 15.84 10.08 68.83
N ARG A 326 15.13 10.46 69.90
CA ARG A 326 13.80 9.96 70.35
C ARG A 326 12.78 11.10 70.10
N THR A 327 11.45 10.95 69.98
CA THR A 327 10.43 9.89 70.21
C THR A 327 9.20 10.25 69.31
N ARG A 328 8.04 9.57 69.22
CA ARG A 328 7.30 8.59 70.06
C ARG A 328 6.47 7.61 69.18
N ARG A 329 5.55 6.82 69.77
CA ARG A 329 5.10 5.51 69.24
C ARG A 329 3.66 5.13 69.63
N THR A 330 2.90 4.58 68.67
CA THR A 330 1.79 3.61 68.84
C THR A 330 1.77 2.71 67.57
N SER A 331 1.99 1.38 67.56
CA SER A 331 1.39 0.24 68.30
C SER A 331 -0.08 -0.02 67.89
N ILE A 332 -0.54 -1.22 67.52
CA ILE A 332 -0.05 -2.60 67.76
C ILE A 332 -0.19 -3.48 66.49
N CYS A 333 0.69 -4.48 66.31
CA CYS A 333 0.57 -5.53 65.28
C CYS A 333 0.10 -6.87 65.91
N ARG A 334 -0.67 -7.68 65.17
CA ARG A 334 -0.78 -9.13 65.37
C ARG A 334 -0.82 -9.87 64.04
N MET A 335 0.16 -10.75 63.83
CA MET A 335 0.16 -11.77 62.78
C MET A 335 -0.62 -13.01 63.23
N SER A 336 -0.94 -13.90 62.30
CA SER A 336 -0.86 -15.34 62.56
C SER A 336 -0.53 -16.10 61.27
N SER A 337 0.07 -17.28 61.42
CA SER A 337 0.54 -18.13 60.33
C SER A 337 -0.21 -19.46 60.27
N ARG A 338 -0.47 -19.93 59.05
CA ARG A 338 -0.42 -21.35 58.61
C ARG A 338 -0.38 -22.41 59.73
N GLU A 339 -1.53 -23.05 60.01
CA GLU A 339 -1.72 -24.50 60.29
C GLU A 339 -3.22 -24.79 60.55
N LYS A 340 -3.89 -25.66 59.76
CA LYS A 340 -4.19 -27.12 59.95
C LYS A 340 -5.56 -27.41 60.61
N ILE A 341 -5.97 -28.70 60.54
CA ILE A 341 -7.28 -29.29 60.94
C ILE A 341 -8.38 -29.00 59.89
N GLY A 342 -9.23 -29.94 59.44
CA GLY A 342 -9.36 -31.40 59.73
C GLY A 342 -10.30 -32.10 58.71
N LEU A 343 -10.40 -33.44 58.77
CA LEU A 343 -11.08 -34.30 57.75
C LEU A 343 -12.58 -34.58 57.99
N HIS A 344 -13.21 -35.19 56.96
CA HIS A 344 -14.55 -35.86 56.86
C HIS A 344 -15.74 -35.00 56.39
N GLU A 345 -16.78 -35.52 55.71
CA GLU A 345 -16.95 -36.62 54.72
C GLU A 345 -18.39 -36.50 54.12
N ARG A 346 -18.62 -37.08 52.94
CA ARG A 346 -19.90 -37.70 52.48
C ARG A 346 -21.17 -36.90 52.07
N GLU A 347 -21.50 -37.07 50.77
CA GLU A 347 -22.78 -37.52 50.16
C GLU A 347 -24.15 -36.76 50.28
N LYS A 348 -24.69 -36.46 49.08
CA LYS A 348 -26.07 -36.71 48.56
C LYS A 348 -27.24 -35.69 48.69
N HIS A 349 -27.75 -35.35 47.50
CA HIS A 349 -29.13 -35.06 47.03
C HIS A 349 -30.13 -34.13 47.79
N PRO A 350 -30.75 -33.16 47.09
CA PRO A 350 -32.00 -32.50 47.50
C PRO A 350 -33.28 -33.12 46.86
N PRO A 351 -34.40 -33.24 47.61
CA PRO A 351 -35.76 -33.56 47.11
C PRO A 351 -36.71 -32.32 47.04
N PRO A 352 -37.96 -32.41 46.52
CA PRO A 352 -38.58 -31.30 45.77
C PRO A 352 -40.05 -30.88 46.13
N ALA A 353 -40.58 -29.96 45.30
CA ALA A 353 -41.98 -29.78 44.85
C ALA A 353 -43.01 -28.91 45.63
N LEU A 354 -43.86 -28.21 44.84
CA LEU A 354 -45.30 -27.80 44.97
C LEU A 354 -45.58 -26.64 43.96
N GLN A 355 -46.42 -26.80 42.92
CA GLN A 355 -47.87 -26.45 42.82
C GLN A 355 -48.19 -24.93 42.83
N ASN A 356 -49.07 -24.33 41.98
CA ASN A 356 -50.22 -24.83 41.18
C ASN A 356 -50.45 -24.09 39.80
N THR A 357 -51.55 -24.43 39.11
CA THR A 357 -52.02 -24.15 37.71
C THR A 357 -52.94 -22.89 37.60
N PRO A 358 -53.70 -22.58 36.49
CA PRO A 358 -53.92 -23.19 35.15
C PRO A 358 -53.74 -22.15 33.97
N THR A 359 -54.25 -22.22 32.71
CA THR A 359 -55.26 -23.01 31.95
C THR A 359 -54.85 -23.29 30.47
N GLU A 360 -55.69 -24.04 29.72
CA GLU A 360 -56.10 -23.94 28.28
C GLU A 360 -55.04 -23.76 27.14
N ASP A 361 -55.04 -24.48 26.00
CA ASP A 361 -55.92 -25.53 25.43
C ASP A 361 -55.20 -26.47 24.40
N GLU A 362 -55.84 -27.63 24.13
CA GLU A 362 -55.93 -28.51 22.91
C GLU A 362 -54.87 -28.44 21.75
N GLU A 363 -54.48 -29.54 21.04
CA GLU A 363 -54.71 -30.99 21.13
C GLU A 363 -53.67 -31.83 20.28
N GLU A 364 -53.56 -33.14 20.56
CA GLU A 364 -53.25 -34.33 19.69
C GLU A 364 -52.28 -34.22 18.47
N GLU A 365 -51.12 -34.91 18.45
CA GLU A 365 -50.84 -36.31 17.99
C GLU A 365 -50.66 -36.50 16.45
N GLY A 366 -49.86 -37.44 15.93
CA GLY A 366 -48.95 -38.45 16.51
C GLY A 366 -47.80 -38.78 15.51
N GLN A 367 -46.60 -39.23 15.91
CA GLN A 367 -46.23 -40.64 16.22
C GLN A 367 -46.57 -41.62 15.06
N THR A 368 -45.69 -42.44 14.47
CA THR A 368 -44.36 -43.05 14.79
C THR A 368 -43.61 -43.41 13.47
N GLY A 369 -42.39 -43.97 13.37
CA GLY A 369 -41.30 -44.24 14.32
C GLY A 369 -40.42 -45.46 13.92
N GLN A 370 -39.09 -45.27 13.80
CA GLN A 370 -38.03 -46.32 13.64
C GLN A 370 -38.09 -47.13 12.31
N SER A 371 -37.10 -47.93 11.84
CA SER A 371 -35.83 -48.47 12.38
C SER A 371 -34.75 -48.63 11.28
N GLN A 372 -33.46 -48.81 11.63
CA GLN A 372 -32.41 -49.32 10.71
C GLN A 372 -32.43 -50.87 10.61
N PRO A 373 -31.68 -51.48 9.65
CA PRO A 373 -30.32 -51.94 9.99
C PRO A 373 -29.24 -51.70 8.89
N LYS A 374 -27.97 -52.00 9.25
CA LYS A 374 -26.74 -51.84 8.45
C LYS A 374 -26.46 -53.04 7.52
N ALA A 375 -25.59 -52.88 6.51
CA ALA A 375 -24.25 -53.54 6.46
C ALA A 375 -23.45 -53.26 5.16
N SER A 376 -22.12 -53.01 5.30
CA SER A 376 -21.00 -53.21 4.32
C SER A 376 -21.09 -52.60 2.90
N SER A 377 -20.01 -52.12 2.25
CA SER A 377 -18.59 -51.80 2.58
C SER A 377 -18.01 -50.95 1.40
N SER A 378 -16.74 -50.55 1.22
CA SER A 378 -15.41 -51.00 1.71
C SER A 378 -14.35 -49.86 1.61
N SER A 379 -13.06 -50.21 1.74
CA SER A 379 -11.83 -49.49 1.33
C SER A 379 -11.86 -48.71 -0.01
N SER A 380 -10.93 -47.79 -0.28
CA SER A 380 -9.59 -47.61 0.32
C SER A 380 -9.10 -46.17 0.40
N SER A 381 -8.12 -45.94 1.29
CA SER A 381 -7.15 -44.85 1.23
C SER A 381 -5.99 -45.18 0.30
N GLU A 382 -5.33 -44.15 -0.24
CA GLU A 382 -3.88 -43.92 -0.04
C GLU A 382 -3.49 -42.48 -0.47
N GLU A 383 -2.46 -41.95 0.18
CA GLU A 383 -1.75 -40.72 -0.23
C GLU A 383 -0.72 -41.10 -1.30
N GLU A 384 -0.35 -40.20 -2.20
CA GLU A 384 1.05 -40.12 -2.66
C GLU A 384 1.42 -38.69 -3.06
N SER A 385 2.68 -38.33 -2.85
CA SER A 385 3.27 -37.06 -3.29
C SER A 385 4.32 -37.33 -4.34
N GLU A 386 4.29 -36.60 -5.46
CA GLU A 386 5.49 -36.44 -6.29
C GLU A 386 5.63 -35.01 -6.83
N SER A 387 6.86 -34.67 -7.19
CA SER A 387 7.35 -33.28 -7.33
C SER A 387 7.57 -32.86 -8.80
N GLU A 388 8.27 -31.73 -8.98
CA GLU A 388 8.76 -31.15 -10.26
C GLU A 388 7.73 -30.43 -11.15
N SER A 389 8.07 -29.36 -11.87
CA SER A 389 9.21 -28.42 -11.79
C SER A 389 8.87 -27.11 -12.55
N ASP A 390 9.77 -26.13 -12.59
CA ASP A 390 9.55 -24.78 -13.15
C ASP A 390 8.96 -24.72 -14.58
N THR A 391 8.06 -23.74 -14.84
CA THR A 391 8.07 -22.76 -15.97
C THR A 391 6.72 -22.04 -16.19
N GLU A 392 6.17 -21.31 -15.20
CA GLU A 392 4.86 -20.63 -15.38
C GLU A 392 4.73 -19.22 -14.77
N SER A 393 5.55 -18.27 -15.25
CA SER A 393 5.43 -16.83 -14.91
C SER A 393 5.31 -15.88 -16.11
N THR A 394 5.60 -16.33 -17.34
CA THR A 394 5.63 -15.47 -18.54
C THR A 394 4.31 -15.38 -19.32
N LYS A 395 3.51 -16.45 -19.36
CA LYS A 395 2.32 -16.54 -20.24
C LYS A 395 1.17 -15.60 -19.88
N ASN A 396 1.02 -15.20 -18.62
CA ASN A 396 -0.10 -14.36 -18.18
C ASN A 396 0.05 -12.88 -18.59
N ARG A 397 1.22 -12.42 -19.06
CA ARG A 397 1.40 -11.05 -19.58
C ARG A 397 1.04 -10.89 -21.07
N GLU A 398 1.10 -11.95 -21.87
CA GLU A 398 0.86 -11.85 -23.33
C GLU A 398 -0.63 -11.78 -23.73
N ILE A 399 -1.55 -12.15 -22.83
CA ILE A 399 -2.98 -12.32 -23.14
C ILE A 399 -3.71 -10.96 -23.27
N ILE A 400 -3.22 -9.89 -22.63
CA ILE A 400 -3.85 -8.57 -22.64
C ILE A 400 -3.64 -7.83 -23.98
N ASN A 401 -2.49 -8.03 -24.65
CA ASN A 401 -2.10 -7.24 -25.83
C ASN A 401 -2.88 -7.54 -27.13
N ASN A 402 -3.79 -8.53 -27.15
CA ASN A 402 -4.33 -9.11 -28.39
C ASN A 402 -5.80 -8.77 -28.72
N LEU A 403 -6.46 -7.82 -28.03
CA LEU A 403 -7.84 -7.42 -28.36
C LEU A 403 -8.00 -6.06 -29.07
N ASN A 404 -7.11 -5.09 -28.87
CA ASN A 404 -7.32 -3.73 -29.40
C ASN A 404 -6.94 -3.54 -30.88
N ASN A 405 -6.11 -4.41 -31.46
CA ASN A 405 -5.49 -4.18 -32.77
C ASN A 405 -6.43 -4.48 -33.97
N LYS A 406 -7.63 -3.89 -34.01
CA LYS A 406 -8.54 -4.00 -35.17
C LYS A 406 -9.55 -2.86 -35.40
N ARG A 407 -9.18 -1.60 -35.14
CA ARG A 407 -9.86 -0.41 -35.70
C ARG A 407 -8.89 0.77 -35.82
N ASN A 408 -8.33 0.96 -37.01
CA ASN A 408 -8.13 2.26 -37.69
C ASN A 408 -7.18 2.09 -38.88
N THR A 409 -7.73 2.18 -40.10
CA THR A 409 -6.96 2.16 -41.37
C THR A 409 -7.59 3.14 -42.34
N THR A 410 -6.77 4.03 -42.92
CA THR A 410 -7.16 5.18 -43.78
C THR A 410 -7.92 6.30 -43.04
N SER A 411 -7.78 7.58 -43.42
CA SER A 411 -7.12 8.15 -44.60
C SER A 411 -6.11 9.25 -44.27
N LEU A 412 -5.07 9.37 -45.10
CA LEU A 412 -4.25 10.58 -45.21
C LEU A 412 -5.05 11.70 -45.90
N LEU A 413 -4.74 12.96 -45.56
CA LEU A 413 -4.81 14.10 -46.47
C LEU A 413 -3.97 15.27 -45.93
N SER A 414 -3.12 15.86 -46.79
CA SER A 414 -2.20 16.95 -46.42
C SER A 414 -2.57 18.25 -47.11
N THR A 415 -2.56 19.38 -46.38
CA THR A 415 -2.45 20.75 -46.93
C THR A 415 -1.61 21.60 -45.96
N SER A 416 -1.04 22.72 -46.42
CA SER A 416 0.17 23.33 -45.84
C SER A 416 0.14 24.87 -45.72
N MET A 417 1.09 25.38 -44.92
CA MET A 417 1.47 26.81 -44.77
C MET A 417 0.40 27.72 -44.10
N SER A 418 0.74 28.69 -43.24
CA SER A 418 1.94 29.54 -43.21
C SER A 418 2.30 30.01 -41.78
N ALA A 419 3.52 30.52 -41.59
CA ALA A 419 3.97 31.10 -40.33
C ALA A 419 3.55 32.58 -40.16
N ASN A 420 3.58 33.08 -38.92
CA ASN A 420 3.82 34.49 -38.64
C ASN A 420 4.50 34.66 -37.26
N THR A 421 5.34 35.68 -37.12
CA THR A 421 6.19 35.90 -35.93
C THR A 421 5.84 37.19 -35.20
N ALA A 422 5.91 37.16 -33.87
CA ALA A 422 5.92 38.36 -33.02
C ALA A 422 6.65 38.04 -31.70
N ALA A 423 7.49 38.95 -31.23
CA ALA A 423 8.23 38.82 -29.98
C ALA A 423 8.21 40.14 -29.20
N SER A 424 8.16 40.10 -27.85
CA SER A 424 8.64 41.20 -26.99
C SER A 424 8.80 40.85 -25.50
N GLN A 425 10.05 40.94 -25.04
CA GLN A 425 10.51 41.70 -23.86
C GLN A 425 9.87 41.48 -22.47
N VAL A 426 10.53 40.61 -21.70
CA VAL A 426 11.17 40.90 -20.38
C VAL A 426 10.65 42.10 -19.55
N LYS A 427 10.29 41.82 -18.28
CA LYS A 427 10.49 42.71 -17.12
C LYS A 427 10.80 41.88 -15.86
N LYS A 428 11.41 42.47 -14.82
CA LYS A 428 12.13 41.74 -13.76
C LYS A 428 11.94 42.37 -12.36
N GLU A 429 11.59 41.53 -11.37
CA GLU A 429 11.75 41.72 -9.91
C GLU A 429 10.95 42.85 -9.21
N PRO A 430 10.81 42.87 -7.84
CA PRO A 430 11.62 42.16 -6.83
C PRO A 430 10.90 41.34 -5.73
N CYS A 431 11.68 40.39 -5.19
CA CYS A 431 11.80 39.88 -3.82
C CYS A 431 10.60 39.88 -2.84
N LYS A 432 10.33 38.71 -2.26
CA LYS A 432 9.52 38.47 -1.03
C LYS A 432 10.30 37.45 -0.16
N PRO A 433 10.28 37.51 1.19
CA PRO A 433 11.25 36.78 2.04
C PRO A 433 11.11 35.25 1.96
N PRO A 434 12.17 34.50 2.35
CA PRO A 434 12.14 33.05 2.36
C PRO A 434 11.02 32.51 3.25
N ALA A 435 10.29 31.54 2.73
CA ALA A 435 9.51 30.61 3.53
C ALA A 435 10.48 29.74 4.38
N PRO A 436 10.04 29.15 5.51
CA PRO A 436 10.83 28.12 6.18
C PRO A 436 11.16 26.99 5.20
N GLU A 437 12.34 26.39 5.36
CA GLU A 437 12.88 25.41 4.42
C GLU A 437 11.89 24.26 4.19
N ALA A 438 11.66 23.93 2.92
CA ALA A 438 10.80 22.81 2.56
C ALA A 438 11.43 21.51 3.10
N PRO A 439 10.68 20.66 3.84
CA PRO A 439 11.22 19.43 4.39
C PRO A 439 11.88 18.57 3.30
N GLY A 440 13.10 18.08 3.55
CA GLY A 440 13.97 17.45 2.55
C GLY A 440 13.32 16.39 1.65
N SER A 441 13.65 16.39 0.36
CA SER A 441 12.88 15.69 -0.69
C SER A 441 12.86 14.15 -0.61
N TRP A 442 13.68 13.53 0.23
CA TRP A 442 13.60 12.10 0.53
C TRP A 442 12.25 11.69 1.17
N ARG A 443 11.48 12.67 1.67
CA ARG A 443 10.16 12.50 2.30
C ARG A 443 9.03 12.13 1.32
N THR A 444 9.33 11.77 0.08
CA THR A 444 8.39 11.14 -0.86
C THR A 444 8.80 9.72 -1.27
N SER A 445 10.02 9.28 -0.96
CA SER A 445 10.63 8.04 -1.49
C SER A 445 10.42 6.82 -0.57
N LEU A 446 9.34 6.84 0.22
CA LEU A 446 9.10 5.86 1.26
C LEU A 446 8.20 4.75 0.72
N ARG A 447 8.83 3.69 0.19
CA ARG A 447 8.18 2.46 -0.30
C ARG A 447 6.99 2.11 0.56
N LYS A 448 5.81 2.04 -0.04
CA LYS A 448 4.60 1.72 0.69
C LYS A 448 4.68 0.24 1.04
N ALA A 449 4.92 -0.08 2.30
CA ALA A 449 4.79 -1.44 2.83
C ALA A 449 3.34 -1.89 2.60
N GLY A 450 3.13 -2.60 1.49
CA GLY A 450 1.80 -2.91 0.98
C GLY A 450 1.14 -3.95 1.85
N SER A 451 0.48 -3.51 2.93
CA SER A 451 -0.42 -4.32 3.74
C SER A 451 -1.55 -4.83 2.85
N SER A 452 -1.28 -5.97 2.21
CA SER A 452 -2.13 -6.60 1.20
C SER A 452 -3.24 -7.30 1.94
N VAL A 453 -4.31 -6.54 2.18
CA VAL A 453 -5.49 -6.99 2.93
C VAL A 453 -6.12 -8.19 2.24
N THR A 454 -5.82 -9.38 2.75
CA THR A 454 -6.42 -10.66 2.37
C THR A 454 -7.84 -10.75 2.93
N LEU A 455 -8.76 -10.04 2.27
CA LEU A 455 -10.21 -10.19 2.45
C LEU A 455 -10.81 -10.94 1.25
N GLY A 456 -11.16 -12.21 1.48
CA GLY A 456 -11.72 -13.12 0.48
C GLY A 456 -11.88 -14.52 1.06
#